data_AF-A0A0G4LQV7-F1
#
_entry.id   AF-A0A0G4LQV7-F1
#
_cell.length_a   1.000
_cell.length_b   1.000
_cell.length_c   1.000
_cell.angle_alpha   90.00
_cell.angle_beta   90.00
_cell.angle_gamma   90.00
#
_symmetry.space_group_name_H-M   'P 1'
#
loop_
_entity.id
_entity.type
_entity.pdbx_description
1 polymer ?
#
loop_
_entity_poly.entity_id
_entity_poly.type
_entity_poly.pdbx_seq_one_letter_code
_entity_poly.pdbx_strand_id
1 'polypeptide(L)'
;TLTTSFYLFFGVLCYYRHFDRPSKDQTRFRGSQIRDEIADSLCTLFWGSMLTAPVFRGQIRGYSKIYPLGSASWWYEVAQYPFFLLFSDTWMYWMHRMFHTPLLFRLLHSKHHRYVIPTPFSAYAFHPLEAWIMSLATYAYSFIWPMSDVAQNIKPNFGQYMSLWDKVGETYVNPKTFFQHKPGANRK
;
A
#
# COMPACT_ATOMS: atom_id res chain seq x y z
N THR A 1 5.25 3.90 18.81
CA THR A 1 4.86 2.47 18.96
C THR A 1 5.90 1.60 18.27
N LEU A 2 5.89 0.27 18.45
CA LEU A 2 6.83 -0.65 17.78
C LEU A 2 6.84 -0.44 16.26
N THR A 3 5.67 -0.26 15.65
CA THR A 3 5.51 0.06 14.21
C THR A 3 6.27 1.32 13.80
N THR A 4 6.14 2.41 14.57
CA THR A 4 6.87 3.66 14.33
C THR A 4 8.38 3.46 14.44
N SER A 5 8.84 2.75 15.48
CA SER A 5 10.27 2.49 15.68
C SER A 5 10.85 1.64 14.55
N PHE A 6 10.12 0.61 14.12
CA PHE A 6 10.51 -0.25 12.99
C PHE A 6 10.56 0.55 11.69
N TYR A 7 9.51 1.34 11.40
CA TYR A 7 9.44 2.22 10.24
C TYR A 7 10.63 3.19 10.19
N LEU A 8 10.94 3.88 11.30
CA LEU A 8 12.04 4.83 11.35
C LEU A 8 13.40 4.14 11.23
N PHE A 9 13.62 3.04 11.97
CA PHE A 9 14.89 2.31 11.94
C PHE A 9 15.21 1.76 10.55
N PHE A 10 14.26 1.03 9.93
CA PHE A 10 14.46 0.48 8.59
C PHE A 10 14.41 1.56 7.52
N GLY A 11 13.62 2.63 7.69
CA GLY A 11 13.62 3.78 6.80
C GLY A 11 15.00 4.45 6.75
N VAL A 12 15.61 4.66 7.91
CA VAL A 12 16.98 5.18 8.03
C VAL A 12 18.00 4.22 7.40
N LEU A 13 17.94 2.93 7.74
CA LEU A 13 18.86 1.92 7.18
C LEU A 13 18.78 1.86 5.65
N CYS A 14 17.57 1.79 5.09
CA CYS A 14 17.34 1.78 3.65
C CYS A 14 17.79 3.09 3.00
N TYR A 15 17.56 4.22 3.66
CA TYR A 15 17.98 5.52 3.17
C TYR A 15 19.52 5.62 3.07
N TYR A 16 20.25 5.08 4.04
CA TYR A 16 21.72 5.10 3.98
C TYR A 16 22.30 4.07 3.02
N ARG A 17 21.67 2.91 2.85
CA ARG A 17 22.23 1.79 2.08
C ARG A 17 21.76 1.69 0.63
N HIS A 18 20.54 2.14 0.33
CA HIS A 18 19.88 1.85 -0.95
C HIS A 18 19.32 3.08 -1.66
N PHE A 19 19.15 4.22 -0.98
CA PHE A 19 18.61 5.41 -1.62
C PHE A 19 19.66 6.06 -2.53
N ASP A 20 19.30 6.23 -3.80
CA ASP A 20 20.13 6.84 -4.82
C ASP A 20 20.25 8.36 -4.58
N ARG A 21 21.30 8.80 -3.87
CA ARG A 21 21.48 10.21 -3.49
C ARG A 21 21.55 11.18 -4.68
N PRO A 22 22.19 10.84 -5.82
CA PRO A 22 22.14 11.64 -7.05
C PRO A 22 20.72 11.99 -7.53
N SER A 23 19.69 11.18 -7.20
CA SER A 23 18.31 11.49 -7.57
C SER A 23 17.79 12.80 -6.95
N LYS A 24 18.42 13.28 -5.86
CA LYS A 24 18.07 14.55 -5.21
C LYS A 24 18.37 15.79 -6.03
N ASP A 25 19.30 15.69 -6.98
CA ASP A 25 19.71 16.81 -7.82
C ASP A 25 18.72 17.02 -8.99
N GLN A 26 17.71 16.16 -9.12
CA GLN A 26 16.62 16.33 -10.06
C GLN A 26 15.66 17.44 -9.60
N THR A 27 15.15 18.23 -10.55
CA THR A 27 14.27 19.38 -10.28
C THR A 27 12.97 19.06 -9.54
N ARG A 28 12.60 17.77 -9.44
CA ARG A 28 11.38 17.30 -8.77
C ARG A 28 11.58 16.93 -7.30
N PHE A 29 12.81 16.91 -6.78
CA PHE A 29 13.09 16.62 -5.37
C PHE A 29 12.97 17.89 -4.52
N ARG A 30 12.15 17.88 -3.47
CA ARG A 30 11.90 19.07 -2.62
C ARG A 30 12.85 19.11 -1.42
N GLY A 31 13.27 20.31 -1.01
CA GLY A 31 14.19 20.46 0.15
C GLY A 31 13.65 19.89 1.46
N SER A 32 12.35 20.03 1.73
CA SER A 32 11.69 19.48 2.94
C SER A 32 11.11 18.07 2.74
N GLN A 33 11.36 17.41 1.61
CA GLN A 33 10.63 16.21 1.21
C GLN A 33 10.69 15.09 2.24
N ILE A 34 11.88 14.76 2.76
CA ILE A 34 12.05 13.68 3.75
C ILE A 34 11.24 13.96 5.02
N ARG A 35 11.24 15.21 5.49
CA ARG A 35 10.45 15.59 6.68
C ARG A 35 8.96 15.46 6.41
N ASP A 36 8.50 15.92 5.25
CA ASP A 36 7.09 15.87 4.86
C ASP A 36 6.63 14.41 4.67
N GLU A 37 7.45 13.55 4.05
CA GLU A 37 7.21 12.11 3.91
C GLU A 37 7.11 11.40 5.27
N ILE A 38 8.03 11.70 6.20
CA ILE A 38 7.95 11.16 7.57
C ILE A 38 6.67 11.61 8.26
N ALA A 39 6.34 12.91 8.21
CA ALA A 39 5.14 13.44 8.85
C ALA A 39 3.85 12.82 8.28
N ASP A 40 3.76 12.70 6.95
CA ASP A 40 2.64 12.08 6.26
C ASP A 40 2.51 10.59 6.59
N SER A 41 3.63 9.87 6.62
CA SER A 41 3.69 8.46 7.02
C SER A 41 3.23 8.24 8.46
N LEU A 42 3.71 9.06 9.40
CA LEU A 42 3.30 8.95 10.81
C LEU A 42 1.83 9.29 11.01
N CYS A 43 1.33 10.31 10.31
CA CYS A 43 -0.09 10.68 10.31
C CYS A 43 -0.96 9.53 9.79
N THR A 44 -0.56 8.91 8.68
CA THR A 44 -1.23 7.75 8.09
C THR A 44 -1.24 6.55 9.02
N LEU A 45 -0.10 6.21 9.63
CA LEU A 45 -0.01 5.10 10.57
C LEU A 45 -0.89 5.32 11.80
N PHE A 46 -0.90 6.54 12.36
CA PHE A 46 -1.72 6.88 13.52
C PHE A 46 -3.21 6.76 13.23
N TRP A 47 -3.70 7.50 12.22
CA TRP A 47 -5.13 7.50 11.87
C TRP A 47 -5.59 6.18 11.28
N GLY A 48 -4.75 5.52 10.48
CA GLY A 48 -5.01 4.17 9.97
C GLY A 48 -5.22 3.18 11.11
N SER A 49 -4.40 3.24 12.17
CA SER A 49 -4.60 2.39 13.36
C SER A 49 -5.94 2.66 14.06
N MET A 50 -6.36 3.92 14.13
CA MET A 50 -7.67 4.28 14.70
C MET A 50 -8.84 3.76 13.85
N LEU A 51 -8.74 3.87 12.53
CA LEU A 51 -9.77 3.39 11.61
C LEU A 51 -9.87 1.86 11.57
N THR A 52 -8.75 1.14 11.76
CA THR A 52 -8.73 -0.32 11.78
C THR A 52 -9.15 -0.91 13.13
N ALA A 53 -9.03 -0.17 14.25
CA ALA A 53 -9.43 -0.63 15.58
C ALA A 53 -10.85 -1.24 15.66
N PRO A 54 -11.92 -0.63 15.10
CA PRO A 54 -13.25 -1.25 15.10
C PRO A 54 -13.31 -2.56 14.29
N VAL A 55 -12.51 -2.68 13.22
CA VAL A 55 -12.44 -3.91 12.42
C VAL A 55 -11.84 -5.05 13.24
N PHE A 56 -10.71 -4.79 13.91
CA PHE A 56 -10.11 -5.76 14.83
C PHE A 56 -11.05 -6.13 15.97
N ARG A 57 -11.77 -5.14 16.53
CA ARG A 57 -12.80 -5.40 17.54
C ARG A 57 -13.89 -6.35 17.01
N GLY A 58 -14.30 -6.21 15.76
CA GLY A 58 -15.25 -7.13 15.13
C GLY A 58 -14.69 -8.54 15.01
N GLN A 59 -13.42 -8.67 14.61
CA GLN A 59 -12.75 -9.96 14.47
C GLN A 59 -12.65 -10.71 15.80
N ILE A 60 -12.20 -10.04 16.87
CA ILE A 60 -12.09 -10.65 18.20
C ILE A 60 -13.44 -10.99 18.84
N ARG A 61 -14.52 -10.31 18.43
CA ARG A 61 -15.88 -10.61 18.89
C ARG A 61 -16.55 -11.75 18.11
N GLY A 62 -15.84 -12.35 17.15
CA GLY A 62 -16.36 -13.47 16.36
C GLY A 62 -17.31 -13.05 15.24
N TYR A 63 -17.32 -11.78 14.84
CA TYR A 63 -18.10 -11.34 13.67
C TYR A 63 -17.43 -11.69 12.33
N SER A 64 -16.16 -12.08 12.35
CA SER A 64 -15.44 -12.61 11.18
C SER A 64 -15.42 -14.14 11.18
N LYS A 65 -15.23 -14.72 10.00
CA LYS A 65 -15.13 -16.16 9.73
C LYS A 65 -13.70 -16.69 9.94
N ILE A 66 -13.02 -16.21 10.99
CA ILE A 66 -11.68 -16.68 11.32
C ILE A 66 -11.81 -18.00 12.06
N TYR A 67 -11.03 -19.01 11.67
CA TYR A 67 -11.03 -20.32 12.30
C TYR A 67 -9.60 -20.76 12.66
N PRO A 68 -9.41 -21.67 13.65
CA PRO A 68 -8.08 -22.19 13.99
C PRO A 68 -7.49 -23.05 12.87
N LEU A 69 -6.22 -22.83 12.51
CA LEU A 69 -5.51 -23.64 11.50
C LEU A 69 -5.73 -25.15 11.71
N GLY A 70 -6.05 -25.86 10.62
CA GLY A 70 -6.32 -27.31 10.63
C GLY A 70 -7.80 -27.66 10.84
N SER A 71 -8.66 -26.67 11.09
CA SER A 71 -10.11 -26.88 11.13
C SER A 71 -10.73 -27.04 9.74
N ALA A 72 -10.03 -26.60 8.69
CA ALA A 72 -10.42 -26.81 7.30
C ALA A 72 -9.61 -27.95 6.65
N SER A 73 -10.06 -28.42 5.50
CA SER A 73 -9.27 -29.37 4.70
C SER A 73 -7.91 -28.78 4.33
N TRP A 74 -6.86 -29.59 4.36
CA TRP A 74 -5.48 -29.14 4.09
C TRP A 74 -5.32 -28.40 2.75
N TRP A 75 -6.08 -28.79 1.72
CA TRP A 75 -6.05 -28.13 0.40
C TRP A 75 -6.57 -26.69 0.48
N TYR A 76 -7.59 -26.45 1.32
CA TYR A 76 -8.14 -25.12 1.54
C TYR A 76 -7.16 -24.25 2.30
N GLU A 77 -6.47 -24.86 3.29
CA GLU A 77 -5.45 -24.15 4.06
C GLU A 77 -4.33 -23.60 3.19
N VAL A 78 -4.00 -24.29 2.10
CA VAL A 78 -3.04 -23.83 1.10
C VAL A 78 -3.69 -22.87 0.10
N ALA A 79 -4.90 -23.19 -0.39
CA ALA A 79 -5.57 -22.41 -1.43
C ALA A 79 -5.97 -21.00 -0.99
N GLN A 80 -6.23 -20.77 0.30
CA GLN A 80 -6.62 -19.45 0.80
C GLN A 80 -5.57 -18.36 0.54
N TYR A 81 -4.27 -18.69 0.43
CA TYR A 81 -3.22 -17.72 0.16
C TYR A 81 -3.28 -17.14 -1.27
N PRO A 82 -3.29 -17.95 -2.36
CA PRO A 82 -3.46 -17.42 -3.71
C PRO A 82 -4.84 -16.77 -3.91
N PHE A 83 -5.90 -17.26 -3.25
CA PHE A 83 -7.21 -16.59 -3.29
C PHE A 83 -7.18 -15.21 -2.63
N PHE A 84 -6.59 -15.10 -1.44
CA PHE A 84 -6.40 -13.82 -0.76
C PHE A 84 -5.55 -12.87 -1.59
N LEU A 85 -4.46 -13.36 -2.18
CA LEU A 85 -3.62 -12.62 -3.11
C LEU A 85 -4.42 -12.02 -4.26
N LEU A 86 -5.14 -12.87 -5.01
CA LEU A 86 -5.95 -12.43 -6.13
C LEU A 86 -6.99 -11.39 -5.71
N PHE A 87 -7.67 -11.62 -4.58
CA PHE A 87 -8.66 -10.68 -4.04
C PHE A 87 -8.04 -9.33 -3.67
N SER A 88 -6.96 -9.34 -2.90
CA SER A 88 -6.28 -8.12 -2.46
C SER A 88 -5.69 -7.32 -3.62
N ASP A 89 -5.14 -8.01 -4.61
CA ASP A 89 -4.55 -7.39 -5.80
C ASP A 89 -5.62 -6.77 -6.70
N THR A 90 -6.73 -7.50 -6.90
CA THR A 90 -7.90 -6.98 -7.63
C THR A 90 -8.49 -5.75 -6.93
N TRP A 91 -8.66 -5.81 -5.60
CA TRP A 91 -9.17 -4.68 -4.81
C TRP A 91 -8.29 -3.45 -4.97
N MET A 92 -6.98 -3.62 -4.73
CA MET A 92 -6.01 -2.53 -4.81
C MET A 92 -6.01 -1.89 -6.20
N TYR A 93 -6.08 -2.67 -7.28
CA TYR A 93 -6.16 -2.15 -8.64
C TYR A 93 -7.39 -1.25 -8.85
N TRP A 94 -8.59 -1.76 -8.52
CA TRP A 94 -9.82 -1.01 -8.72
C TRP A 94 -9.90 0.22 -7.82
N MET A 95 -9.51 0.11 -6.55
CA MET A 95 -9.46 1.26 -5.65
C MET A 95 -8.47 2.30 -6.14
N HIS A 96 -7.26 1.90 -6.57
CA HIS A 96 -6.28 2.81 -7.15
C HIS A 96 -6.85 3.54 -8.37
N ARG A 97 -7.46 2.81 -9.31
CA ARG A 97 -8.09 3.39 -10.49
C ARG A 97 -9.21 4.38 -10.13
N MET A 98 -10.02 4.07 -9.12
CA MET A 98 -11.03 5.01 -8.62
C MET A 98 -10.42 6.24 -7.96
N PHE A 99 -9.33 6.09 -7.21
CA PHE A 99 -8.61 7.22 -6.60
C PHE A 99 -8.01 8.17 -7.64
N HIS A 100 -7.82 7.73 -8.88
CA HIS A 100 -7.45 8.60 -10.01
C HIS A 100 -8.62 9.36 -10.65
N THR A 101 -9.86 9.16 -10.21
CA THR A 101 -10.97 10.00 -10.65
C THR A 101 -10.81 11.44 -10.13
N PRO A 102 -11.28 12.49 -10.85
CA PRO A 102 -10.95 13.88 -10.52
C PRO A 102 -11.28 14.32 -9.08
N LEU A 103 -12.37 13.81 -8.51
CA LEU A 103 -12.80 14.12 -7.16
C LEU A 103 -11.91 13.44 -6.11
N LEU A 104 -11.79 12.11 -6.19
CA LEU A 104 -11.01 11.32 -5.23
C LEU A 104 -9.52 11.64 -5.34
N PHE A 105 -9.03 11.95 -6.53
CA PHE A 105 -7.65 12.36 -6.73
C PHE A 105 -7.35 13.63 -5.95
N ARG A 106 -8.20 14.65 -6.12
CA ARG A 106 -8.02 15.94 -5.44
C ARG A 106 -8.08 15.79 -3.92
N LEU A 107 -9.05 15.04 -3.41
CA LEU A 107 -9.31 14.92 -1.98
C LEU A 107 -8.33 13.99 -1.26
N LEU A 108 -7.97 12.87 -1.88
CA LEU A 108 -7.30 11.76 -1.19
C LEU A 108 -5.97 11.40 -1.85
N HIS A 109 -5.94 11.22 -3.17
CA HIS A 109 -4.78 10.61 -3.87
C HIS A 109 -3.64 11.57 -4.22
N SER A 110 -3.90 12.89 -4.27
CA SER A 110 -2.92 13.88 -4.71
C SER A 110 -1.68 13.94 -3.82
N LYS A 111 -1.82 13.61 -2.54
CA LYS A 111 -0.70 13.53 -1.59
C LYS A 111 0.23 12.36 -1.93
N HIS A 112 -0.32 11.20 -2.28
CA HIS A 112 0.47 10.03 -2.69
C HIS A 112 1.33 10.34 -3.92
N HIS A 113 0.75 11.01 -4.94
CA HIS A 113 1.47 11.40 -6.16
C HIS A 113 2.40 12.61 -6.01
N ARG A 114 2.49 13.22 -4.82
CA ARG A 114 3.35 14.37 -4.56
C ARG A 114 4.84 14.01 -4.62
N TYR A 115 5.19 12.81 -4.18
CA TYR A 115 6.58 12.36 -4.00
C TYR A 115 7.05 11.57 -5.23
N VAL A 116 7.32 12.29 -6.32
CA VAL A 116 7.71 11.70 -7.61
C VAL A 116 9.03 10.92 -7.52
N ILE A 117 9.95 11.36 -6.65
CA ILE A 117 11.21 10.67 -6.35
C ILE A 117 11.08 10.14 -4.93
N PRO A 118 10.47 8.95 -4.73
CA PRO A 118 10.16 8.45 -3.41
C PRO A 118 11.43 8.12 -2.64
N THR A 119 11.54 8.58 -1.39
CA THR A 119 12.53 8.03 -0.46
C THR A 119 11.94 6.86 0.32
N PRO A 120 12.74 6.07 1.08
CA PRO A 120 12.19 5.01 1.93
C PRO A 120 11.12 5.48 2.93
N PHE A 121 11.09 6.78 3.26
CA PHE A 121 10.10 7.37 4.14
C PHE A 121 8.75 7.65 3.47
N SER A 122 8.68 7.56 2.13
CA SER A 122 7.41 7.72 1.39
C SER A 122 6.51 6.48 1.45
N ALA A 123 6.99 5.36 2.00
CA ALA A 123 6.30 4.06 1.98
C ALA A 123 4.89 4.10 2.60
N TYR A 124 4.61 5.02 3.52
CA TYR A 124 3.28 5.23 4.12
C TYR A 124 2.77 6.67 3.92
N ALA A 125 3.37 7.46 3.04
CA ALA A 125 3.07 8.88 2.88
C ALA A 125 1.82 9.11 2.00
N PHE A 126 0.68 8.60 2.47
CA PHE A 126 -0.63 8.67 1.83
C PHE A 126 -1.56 9.65 2.57
N HIS A 127 -2.77 9.86 2.05
CA HIS A 127 -3.86 10.32 2.90
C HIS A 127 -4.31 9.15 3.81
N PRO A 128 -4.57 9.34 5.12
CA PRO A 128 -4.91 8.22 6.01
C PRO A 128 -6.11 7.39 5.56
N LEU A 129 -7.16 8.06 5.08
CA LEU A 129 -8.35 7.39 4.55
C LEU A 129 -8.07 6.60 3.26
N GLU A 130 -7.18 7.09 2.40
CA GLU A 130 -6.77 6.38 1.19
C GLU A 130 -6.04 5.08 1.58
N ALA A 131 -5.03 5.17 2.44
CA ALA A 131 -4.30 4.00 2.92
C ALA A 131 -5.22 2.99 3.61
N TRP A 132 -6.19 3.47 4.40
CA TRP A 132 -7.17 2.60 5.05
C TRP A 132 -8.08 1.88 4.04
N ILE A 133 -8.68 2.60 3.08
CA ILE A 133 -9.52 2.00 2.04
C ILE A 133 -8.72 1.00 1.20
N MET A 134 -7.49 1.34 0.82
CA MET A 134 -6.61 0.45 0.05
C MET A 134 -6.26 -0.83 0.84
N SER A 135 -6.13 -0.73 2.17
CA SER A 135 -5.87 -1.88 3.05
C SER A 135 -7.12 -2.65 3.48
N LEU A 136 -8.33 -2.21 3.14
CA LEU A 136 -9.56 -2.91 3.53
C LEU A 136 -9.62 -4.34 3.03
N ALA A 137 -9.06 -4.67 1.85
CA ALA A 137 -9.02 -6.06 1.40
C ALA A 137 -8.37 -7.00 2.41
N THR A 138 -7.31 -6.54 3.06
CA THR A 138 -6.58 -7.27 4.10
C THR A 138 -7.49 -7.62 5.27
N TYR A 139 -8.39 -6.72 5.67
CA TYR A 139 -9.26 -6.91 6.82
C TYR A 139 -10.60 -7.55 6.46
N ALA A 140 -11.21 -7.12 5.36
CA ALA A 140 -12.53 -7.54 4.91
C ALA A 140 -12.57 -9.01 4.46
N TYR A 141 -11.45 -9.58 3.99
CA TYR A 141 -11.41 -10.95 3.49
C TYR A 141 -11.99 -11.94 4.50
N SER A 142 -11.60 -11.85 5.78
CA SER A 142 -12.08 -12.77 6.81
C SER A 142 -13.53 -12.54 7.23
N PHE A 143 -14.17 -11.45 6.83
CA PHE A 143 -15.63 -11.27 6.99
C PHE A 143 -16.41 -11.89 5.84
N ILE A 144 -15.81 -11.93 4.64
CA ILE A 144 -16.45 -12.45 3.43
C ILE A 144 -16.24 -13.95 3.32
N TRP A 145 -14.99 -14.42 3.45
CA TRP A 145 -14.59 -15.82 3.35
C TRP A 145 -13.96 -16.34 4.64
N PRO A 146 -14.08 -17.66 4.91
CA PRO A 146 -13.31 -18.29 5.97
C PRO A 146 -11.80 -18.06 5.76
N MET A 147 -11.07 -17.90 6.86
CA MET A 147 -9.62 -17.77 6.81
C MET A 147 -9.02 -18.33 8.09
N SER A 148 -7.93 -19.07 8.00
CA SER A 148 -7.26 -19.53 9.21
C SER A 148 -6.66 -18.35 9.99
N ASP A 149 -6.61 -18.46 11.30
CA ASP A 149 -5.95 -17.53 12.21
C ASP A 149 -4.47 -17.31 11.84
N VAL A 150 -3.77 -18.37 11.44
CA VAL A 150 -2.40 -18.30 10.95
C VAL A 150 -2.32 -17.50 9.65
N ALA A 151 -3.16 -17.79 8.65
CA ALA A 151 -3.16 -17.04 7.40
C ALA A 151 -3.53 -15.56 7.63
N GLN A 152 -4.46 -15.28 8.55
CA GLN A 152 -4.86 -13.93 8.95
C GLN A 152 -3.72 -13.14 9.60
N ASN A 153 -2.81 -13.79 10.34
CA ASN A 153 -1.69 -13.13 11.00
C ASN A 153 -0.44 -13.04 10.11
N ILE A 154 -0.19 -14.04 9.29
CA ILE A 154 0.97 -14.05 8.38
C ILE A 154 0.75 -13.07 7.24
N LYS A 155 -0.52 -12.83 6.83
CA LYS A 155 -0.97 -12.00 5.69
C LYS A 155 0.22 -11.35 5.00
N PRO A 156 0.87 -12.12 4.12
CA PRO A 156 2.10 -11.68 3.50
C PRO A 156 1.80 -10.32 2.88
N ASN A 157 2.57 -9.32 3.29
CA ASN A 157 2.51 -7.98 2.74
C ASN A 157 3.13 -8.06 1.34
N PHE A 158 2.45 -8.81 0.47
CA PHE A 158 2.88 -9.08 -0.89
C PHE A 158 2.87 -7.73 -1.58
N GLY A 159 4.06 -7.31 -2.01
CA GLY A 159 4.24 -6.12 -2.81
C GLY A 159 3.23 -6.13 -3.94
N GLN A 160 2.54 -5.00 -4.09
CA GLN A 160 1.39 -4.82 -4.97
C GLN A 160 1.71 -5.33 -6.38
N TYR A 161 1.02 -6.37 -6.85
CA TYR A 161 1.26 -6.98 -8.17
C TYR A 161 0.32 -6.39 -9.23
N MET A 162 0.10 -5.07 -9.15
CA MET A 162 -0.78 -4.32 -10.07
C MET A 162 -0.41 -4.51 -11.54
N SER A 163 0.84 -4.89 -11.82
CA SER A 163 1.36 -5.06 -13.17
C SER A 163 0.54 -5.98 -14.07
N LEU A 164 -0.11 -7.02 -13.53
CA LEU A 164 -1.00 -7.87 -14.32
C LEU A 164 -2.26 -7.08 -14.73
N TRP A 165 -2.95 -6.49 -13.75
CA TRP A 165 -4.17 -5.71 -13.98
C TRP A 165 -3.93 -4.43 -14.79
N ASP A 166 -2.78 -3.79 -14.61
CA ASP A 166 -2.37 -2.61 -15.37
C ASP A 166 -2.18 -2.94 -16.85
N LYS A 167 -1.66 -4.13 -17.17
CA LYS A 167 -1.56 -4.58 -18.57
C LYS A 167 -2.92 -4.88 -19.15
N VAL A 168 -3.78 -5.58 -18.39
CA VAL A 168 -5.15 -5.92 -18.83
C VAL A 168 -6.01 -4.67 -19.00
N GLY A 169 -5.88 -3.69 -18.09
CA GLY A 169 -6.65 -2.46 -18.10
C GLY A 169 -5.99 -1.29 -18.83
N GLU A 170 -4.94 -1.57 -19.60
CA GLU A 170 -4.20 -0.64 -20.47
C GLU A 170 -3.62 0.60 -19.73
N THR A 171 -3.35 0.48 -18.43
CA THR A 171 -2.74 1.53 -17.58
C THR A 171 -1.25 1.31 -17.33
N TYR A 172 -0.68 0.20 -17.82
CA TYR A 172 0.73 -0.12 -17.61
C TYR A 172 1.67 0.86 -18.30
N VAL A 173 2.61 1.42 -17.54
CA VAL A 173 3.68 2.29 -18.04
C VAL A 173 5.03 1.60 -17.84
N ASN A 174 5.79 1.44 -18.91
CA ASN A 174 7.14 0.88 -18.81
C ASN A 174 8.10 1.91 -18.17
N PRO A 175 8.76 1.57 -17.05
CA PRO A 175 9.61 2.53 -16.34
C PRO A 175 10.84 2.94 -17.15
N LYS A 176 11.42 2.02 -17.96
CA LYS A 176 12.60 2.34 -18.78
C LYS A 176 12.27 3.45 -19.79
N THR A 177 11.09 3.40 -20.41
CA THR A 177 10.66 4.43 -21.37
C THR A 177 10.20 5.71 -20.66
N PHE A 178 9.55 5.60 -19.50
CA PHE A 178 9.07 6.75 -18.73
C PHE A 178 10.22 7.65 -18.26
N PHE A 179 11.31 7.08 -17.75
CA PHE A 179 12.46 7.84 -17.27
C PHE A 179 13.42 8.29 -18.38
N GLN A 180 13.30 7.73 -19.59
CA GLN A 180 14.07 8.19 -20.76
C GLN A 180 13.54 9.51 -21.35
N HIS A 181 12.24 9.81 -21.18
CA HIS A 181 11.68 11.09 -21.60
C HIS A 181 12.08 12.20 -20.62
N LYS A 182 13.10 12.99 -20.99
CA LYS A 182 13.37 14.28 -20.34
C LYS A 182 12.16 15.19 -20.55
N PRO A 183 11.55 15.76 -19.48
CA PRO A 183 10.50 16.75 -19.65
C PRO A 183 11.10 17.98 -20.35
N GLY A 184 10.74 18.18 -21.62
CA GLY A 184 11.27 19.26 -22.47
C GLY A 184 11.36 18.94 -23.96
N ALA A 185 11.31 17.67 -24.36
CA ALA A 185 11.21 17.30 -25.78
C ALA A 185 9.72 17.27 -26.20
N ASN A 186 9.30 18.32 -26.90
CA ASN A 186 8.00 18.46 -27.59
C ASN A 186 6.74 18.59 -26.70
N ARG A 187 6.52 19.81 -26.21
CA ARG A 187 5.22 20.46 -26.44
C ARG A 187 5.41 21.47 -27.59
N LYS A 188 5.04 21.06 -28.79
CA LYS A 188 4.55 21.93 -29.85
C LYS A 188 3.08 21.61 -30.03
#